data_AF-A0A7Y3YRP6-F1
#
_entry.id   AF-A0A7Y3YRP6-F1
#
_cell.length_a   1.000
_cell.length_b   1.000
_cell.length_c   1.000
_cell.angle_alpha   90.00
_cell.angle_beta   90.00
_cell.angle_gamma   90.00
#
_symmetry.space_group_name_H-M   'P 1'
#
loop_
_entity.id
_entity.type
_entity.pdbx_description
1 polymer ?
#
loop_
_entity_poly.entity_id
_entity_poly.type
_entity_poly.pdbx_seq_one_letter_code
_entity_poly.pdbx_strand_id
1 'polypeptide(L)'
;MSFTIQQVGNDPNQWVSSQLPEQDGVLRDESTLGISIQYYYNGYYLLKNGVIDKSSFVDADVISTNDNYIWIIKEGSSVDMYVSVVSERPENPMYSFEYDTTSDYNQPYWLTFGGDNTKLTESRIASMYFGNY
;
A
#
# COMPACT_ATOMS: atom_id res chain seq x y z
N MET A 1 -0.85 -4.02 -9.39
CA MET A 1 -0.86 -4.65 -8.04
C MET A 1 -1.09 -3.55 -7.01
N SER A 2 -1.71 -3.83 -5.88
CA SER A 2 -1.91 -2.90 -4.77
C SER A 2 -1.56 -3.58 -3.45
N PHE A 3 -1.15 -2.76 -2.50
CA PHE A 3 -1.05 -3.09 -1.09
C PHE A 3 -1.85 -2.05 -0.31
N THR A 4 -2.67 -2.47 0.64
CA THR A 4 -3.33 -1.54 1.58
C THR A 4 -3.34 -2.05 3.00
N ILE A 5 -3.35 -1.11 3.94
CA ILE A 5 -3.63 -1.28 5.36
C ILE A 5 -4.88 -0.48 5.73
N GLN A 6 -5.76 -1.11 6.50
CA GLN A 6 -7.08 -0.57 6.82
C GLN A 6 -7.42 -0.88 8.27
N GLN A 7 -7.95 0.10 9.01
CA GLN A 7 -8.50 -0.15 10.34
C GLN A 7 -10.02 -0.25 10.26
N VAL A 8 -10.53 -1.48 10.14
CA VAL A 8 -11.98 -1.73 10.04
C VAL A 8 -12.69 -1.47 11.37
N GLY A 9 -11.98 -1.68 12.49
CA GLY A 9 -12.46 -1.43 13.85
C GLY A 9 -11.53 -2.05 14.88
N ASN A 10 -11.79 -1.81 16.17
CA ASN A 10 -10.84 -2.20 17.23
C ASN A 10 -10.93 -3.68 17.66
N ASP A 11 -11.99 -4.41 17.26
CA ASP A 11 -12.14 -5.84 17.55
C ASP A 11 -12.35 -6.64 16.26
N PRO A 12 -11.36 -7.45 15.82
CA PRO A 12 -11.44 -8.21 14.59
C PRO A 12 -12.51 -9.30 14.61
N ASN A 13 -12.96 -9.73 15.81
CA ASN A 13 -14.02 -10.71 15.94
C ASN A 13 -15.41 -10.13 15.65
N GLN A 14 -15.53 -8.80 15.60
CA GLN A 14 -16.77 -8.08 15.29
C GLN A 14 -16.82 -7.58 13.85
N TRP A 15 -15.76 -7.78 13.06
CA TRP A 15 -15.73 -7.40 11.65
C TRP A 15 -16.68 -8.31 10.88
N VAL A 16 -17.87 -7.80 10.56
CA VAL A 16 -18.83 -8.53 9.73
C VAL A 16 -18.41 -8.47 8.27
N SER A 17 -18.75 -9.49 7.49
CA SER A 17 -18.37 -9.57 6.06
C SER A 17 -18.82 -8.36 5.24
N SER A 18 -19.89 -7.67 5.64
CA SER A 18 -20.37 -6.44 4.99
C SER A 18 -19.53 -5.19 5.30
N GLN A 19 -18.66 -5.26 6.32
CA GLN A 19 -17.64 -4.24 6.62
C GLN A 19 -16.31 -4.59 5.97
N LEU A 20 -16.18 -5.79 5.40
CA LEU A 20 -15.01 -6.18 4.63
C LEU A 20 -15.24 -5.79 3.16
N PRO A 21 -14.19 -5.40 2.44
CA PRO A 21 -14.34 -4.95 1.06
C PRO A 21 -14.83 -6.09 0.14
N GLU A 22 -15.98 -5.88 -0.51
CA GLU A 22 -16.62 -6.87 -1.38
C GLU A 22 -15.95 -6.99 -2.77
N GLN A 23 -15.21 -5.98 -3.21
CA GLN A 23 -14.46 -5.95 -4.49
C GLN A 23 -13.08 -5.31 -4.33
N ASP A 24 -12.09 -5.90 -5.01
CA ASP A 24 -10.67 -5.48 -5.06
C ASP A 24 -9.90 -5.46 -3.71
N GLY A 25 -10.56 -5.80 -2.60
CA GLY A 25 -9.94 -5.87 -1.28
C GLY A 25 -9.62 -4.51 -0.65
N VAL A 26 -10.21 -3.42 -1.13
CA VAL A 26 -9.89 -2.06 -0.66
C VAL A 26 -11.14 -1.35 -0.10
N LEU A 27 -11.16 -1.05 1.21
CA LEU A 27 -12.19 -0.19 1.79
C LEU A 27 -12.05 1.25 1.27
N ARG A 28 -13.17 1.91 1.00
CA ARG A 28 -13.21 3.26 0.40
C ARG A 28 -13.58 4.31 1.44
N ASP A 29 -12.78 4.39 2.48
CA ASP A 29 -12.94 5.33 3.59
C ASP A 29 -11.59 5.82 4.12
N GLU A 30 -11.63 6.79 5.04
CA GLU A 30 -10.44 7.43 5.63
C GLU A 30 -9.50 6.50 6.42
N SER A 31 -9.91 5.26 6.70
CA SER A 31 -9.08 4.28 7.39
C SER A 31 -8.04 3.60 6.49
N THR A 32 -8.21 3.77 5.19
CA THR A 32 -7.45 3.04 4.18
C THR A 32 -6.28 3.84 3.65
N LEU A 33 -5.09 3.27 3.83
CA LEU A 33 -3.83 3.73 3.28
C LEU A 33 -3.18 2.61 2.46
N GLY A 34 -2.50 2.95 1.38
CA GLY A 34 -1.72 1.95 0.66
C GLY A 34 -1.01 2.51 -0.56
N ILE A 35 -0.56 1.59 -1.41
CA ILE A 35 0.07 1.91 -2.69
C ILE A 35 -0.53 1.09 -3.81
N SER A 36 -0.56 1.66 -5.01
CA SER A 36 -0.89 0.98 -6.25
C SER A 36 0.32 0.99 -7.16
N ILE A 37 0.83 -0.20 -7.46
CA ILE A 37 1.93 -0.43 -8.39
C ILE A 37 1.35 -0.54 -9.80
N GLN A 38 1.80 0.37 -10.66
CA GLN A 38 1.36 0.51 -12.04
C GLN A 38 2.48 0.09 -12.99
N TYR A 39 2.52 -1.20 -13.30
CA TYR A 39 3.51 -1.73 -14.25
C TYR A 39 3.41 -1.02 -15.60
N TYR A 40 2.21 -0.87 -16.19
CA TYR A 40 2.06 -0.24 -17.50
C TYR A 40 2.61 1.20 -17.58
N TYR A 41 2.51 1.94 -16.47
CA TYR A 41 2.96 3.33 -16.40
C TYR A 41 4.36 3.47 -15.79
N ASN A 42 5.04 2.38 -15.43
CA ASN A 42 6.31 2.37 -14.71
C ASN A 42 6.27 3.32 -13.51
N GLY A 43 5.47 2.96 -12.51
CA GLY A 43 5.49 3.73 -11.28
C GLY A 43 4.51 3.26 -10.23
N TYR A 44 4.32 4.16 -9.26
CA TYR A 44 3.50 3.95 -8.09
C TYR A 44 2.50 5.10 -7.95
N TYR A 45 1.33 4.80 -7.41
CA TYR A 45 0.41 5.78 -6.85
C TYR A 45 0.19 5.49 -5.38
N LEU A 46 -0.11 6.54 -4.63
CA LEU A 46 -0.71 6.41 -3.31
C LEU A 46 -2.19 6.01 -3.42
N LEU A 47 -2.61 5.12 -2.53
CA LEU A 47 -4.01 4.89 -2.21
C LEU A 47 -4.32 5.62 -0.91
N LYS A 48 -5.11 6.70 -1.00
CA LYS A 48 -5.61 7.45 0.15
C LYS A 48 -7.13 7.35 0.19
N ASN A 49 -7.64 7.05 1.37
CA ASN A 49 -9.07 6.87 1.60
C ASN A 49 -9.69 5.79 0.69
N GLY A 50 -8.89 4.78 0.32
CA GLY A 50 -9.27 3.74 -0.62
C GLY A 50 -9.38 4.14 -2.09
N VAL A 51 -8.87 5.31 -2.47
CA VAL A 51 -8.88 5.80 -3.84
C VAL A 51 -7.45 6.13 -4.29
N ILE A 52 -7.16 5.84 -5.56
CA ILE A 52 -5.89 6.23 -6.19
C ILE A 52 -5.82 7.76 -6.24
N ASP A 53 -4.85 8.33 -5.54
CA ASP A 53 -4.52 9.75 -5.66
C ASP A 53 -3.71 9.96 -6.94
N LYS A 54 -4.37 10.46 -7.99
CA LYS A 54 -3.74 10.69 -9.30
C LYS A 54 -2.61 11.72 -9.27
N SER A 55 -2.55 12.58 -8.25
CA SER A 55 -1.48 13.58 -8.10
C SER A 55 -0.22 13.01 -7.45
N SER A 56 -0.32 11.83 -6.84
CA SER A 56 0.77 11.15 -6.13
C SER A 56 1.61 10.22 -7.01
N PHE A 57 1.58 10.39 -8.34
CA PHE A 57 2.35 9.51 -9.22
C PHE A 57 3.84 9.65 -8.95
N VAL A 58 4.49 8.52 -8.70
CA VAL A 58 5.93 8.39 -8.56
C VAL A 58 6.44 7.59 -9.74
N ASP A 59 7.21 8.24 -10.62
CA ASP A 59 7.91 7.58 -11.71
C ASP A 59 9.03 6.71 -11.15
N ALA A 60 8.99 5.42 -11.50
CA ALA A 60 9.98 4.46 -11.07
C ALA A 60 10.07 3.31 -12.09
N ASP A 61 11.25 2.78 -12.33
CA ASP A 61 11.42 1.71 -13.29
C ASP A 61 10.99 0.34 -12.73
N VAL A 62 9.67 0.15 -12.63
CA VAL A 62 9.05 -1.04 -12.03
C VAL A 62 9.08 -2.25 -12.96
N ILE A 63 9.09 -2.05 -14.29
CA ILE A 63 9.09 -3.16 -15.27
C ILE A 63 10.51 -3.70 -15.52
N SER A 64 11.53 -2.85 -15.67
CA SER A 64 12.85 -3.33 -16.09
C SER A 64 13.56 -4.13 -14.98
N THR A 65 13.05 -4.02 -13.76
CA THR A 65 13.61 -4.57 -12.54
C THR A 65 12.88 -5.87 -12.23
N ASN A 66 13.60 -7.00 -12.29
CA ASN A 66 13.02 -8.32 -11.97
C ASN A 66 12.49 -8.36 -10.52
N ASP A 67 13.14 -7.59 -9.63
CA ASP A 67 12.80 -7.49 -8.22
C ASP A 67 12.59 -6.01 -7.84
N ASN A 68 11.50 -5.75 -7.12
CA ASN A 68 11.19 -4.45 -6.55
C ASN A 68 11.04 -4.59 -5.04
N TYR A 69 11.86 -3.85 -4.29
CA TYR A 69 11.79 -3.79 -2.85
C TYR A 69 11.14 -2.46 -2.45
N ILE A 70 10.06 -2.55 -1.67
CA ILE A 70 9.25 -1.39 -1.30
C ILE A 70 9.14 -1.35 0.22
N TRP A 71 9.40 -0.18 0.79
CA TRP A 71 9.16 0.10 2.21
C TRP A 71 8.18 1.26 2.31
N ILE A 72 7.21 1.12 3.20
CA ILE A 72 6.29 2.18 3.58
C ILE A 72 6.45 2.35 5.08
N ILE A 73 6.91 3.53 5.49
CA ILE A 73 7.15 3.86 6.90
C ILE A 73 6.21 4.99 7.25
N LYS A 74 5.39 4.82 8.30
CA LYS A 74 4.51 5.87 8.82
C LYS A 74 5.02 6.33 10.17
N GLU A 75 5.30 7.62 10.31
CA GLU A 75 5.71 8.27 11.55
C GLU A 75 4.82 9.50 11.79
N GLY A 76 3.95 9.44 12.80
CA GLY A 76 2.97 10.50 13.04
C GLY A 76 2.01 10.66 11.84
N SER A 77 1.89 11.88 11.31
CA SER A 77 1.11 12.18 10.09
C SER A 77 1.89 11.90 8.79
N SER A 78 3.21 11.74 8.87
CA SER A 78 4.05 11.56 7.70
C SER A 78 4.13 10.10 7.32
N VAL A 79 4.13 9.84 6.03
CA VAL A 79 4.38 8.52 5.49
C VAL A 79 5.39 8.64 4.36
N ASP A 80 6.44 7.83 4.48
CA ASP A 80 7.56 7.78 3.59
C ASP A 80 7.56 6.48 2.81
N MET A 81 7.68 6.59 1.48
CA MET A 81 7.82 5.48 0.57
C MET A 81 9.25 5.40 0.06
N TYR A 82 9.85 4.23 0.23
CA TYR A 82 11.17 3.91 -0.30
C TYR A 82 11.03 2.78 -1.31
N VAL A 83 11.77 2.87 -2.41
CA VAL A 83 11.80 1.84 -3.45
C VAL A 83 13.23 1.58 -3.88
N SER A 84 13.58 0.32 -4.07
CA SER A 84 14.89 -0.13 -4.52
C SER A 84 14.80 -1.35 -5.41
N VAL A 85 15.82 -1.53 -6.25
CA VAL A 85 16.02 -2.70 -7.12
C VAL A 85 16.95 -3.73 -6.47
N VAL A 86 17.46 -3.42 -5.29
CA VAL A 86 18.26 -4.30 -4.44
C VAL A 86 17.62 -4.38 -3.06
N SER A 87 17.93 -5.43 -2.30
CA SER A 87 17.35 -5.70 -0.98
C SER A 87 17.89 -4.78 0.14
N GLU A 88 18.07 -3.50 -0.17
CA GLU A 88 18.56 -2.47 0.75
C GLU A 88 17.67 -1.24 0.64
N ARG A 89 17.20 -0.73 1.79
CA ARG A 89 16.39 0.47 1.85
C ARG A 89 17.28 1.69 1.58
N PRO A 90 16.96 2.55 0.60
CA PRO A 90 17.65 3.82 0.39
C PRO A 90 17.60 4.72 1.63
N GLU A 91 18.60 5.59 1.79
CA GLU A 91 18.64 6.54 2.92
C GLU A 91 17.51 7.55 2.87
N ASN A 92 17.20 8.06 1.67
CA ASN A 92 16.16 9.05 1.45
C ASN A 92 14.90 8.40 0.89
N PRO A 93 13.71 8.83 1.33
CA PRO A 93 12.47 8.39 0.72
C PRO A 93 12.42 8.82 -0.74
N MET A 94 11.85 7.96 -1.57
CA MET A 94 11.53 8.31 -2.95
C MET A 94 10.38 9.33 -2.97
N TYR A 95 9.46 9.21 -2.01
CA TYR A 95 8.34 10.12 -1.86
C TYR A 95 7.86 10.16 -0.41
N SER A 96 7.36 11.32 0.01
CA SER A 96 6.80 11.56 1.34
C SER A 96 5.44 12.21 1.20
N PHE A 97 4.48 11.79 2.01
CA PHE A 97 3.12 12.30 1.97
C PHE A 97 2.54 12.51 3.37
N GLU A 98 1.68 13.52 3.48
CA GLU A 98 0.92 13.76 4.70
C GLU A 98 -0.39 12.95 4.67
N TYR A 99 -0.55 12.14 5.69
CA TYR A 99 -1.70 11.28 5.91
C TYR A 99 -2.19 11.43 7.35
N ASP A 100 -2.94 12.50 7.57
CA ASP A 100 -3.77 12.66 8.75
C ASP A 100 -4.96 11.69 8.68
N THR A 101 -4.97 10.73 9.58
CA THR A 101 -6.05 9.77 9.76
C THR A 101 -6.39 9.67 11.24
N THR A 102 -7.65 9.38 11.53
CA THR A 102 -8.11 8.96 12.86
C THR A 102 -7.71 7.53 13.19
N SER A 103 -7.11 6.81 12.22
CA SER A 103 -6.73 5.42 12.38
C SER A 103 -5.54 5.25 13.34
N ASP A 104 -5.75 4.41 14.34
CA ASP A 104 -4.74 3.89 15.24
C ASP A 104 -4.26 2.51 14.75
N TYR A 105 -3.16 2.50 13.99
CA TYR A 105 -2.57 1.25 13.49
C TYR A 105 -1.90 0.39 14.58
N ASN A 106 -1.98 0.79 15.86
CA ASN A 106 -1.68 -0.07 17.01
C ASN A 106 -2.85 -1.01 17.35
N GLN A 107 -4.04 -0.73 16.81
CA GLN A 107 -5.19 -1.62 16.91
C GLN A 107 -5.19 -2.64 15.77
N PRO A 108 -6.05 -3.68 15.84
CA PRO A 108 -6.22 -4.63 14.76
C PRO A 108 -6.50 -3.93 13.42
N TYR A 109 -5.77 -4.36 12.38
CA TYR A 109 -5.89 -3.85 11.03
C TYR A 109 -6.02 -5.00 10.03
N TRP A 110 -6.58 -4.69 8.87
CA TRP A 110 -6.71 -5.58 7.73
C TRP A 110 -5.68 -5.18 6.66
N LEU A 111 -4.87 -6.15 6.24
CA LEU A 111 -3.92 -5.98 5.14
C LEU A 111 -4.46 -6.64 3.89
N THR A 112 -4.40 -5.94 2.76
CA THR A 112 -4.73 -6.54 1.46
C THR A 112 -3.62 -6.39 0.45
N PHE A 113 -3.51 -7.43 -0.36
CA PHE A 113 -2.65 -7.49 -1.52
C PHE A 113 -3.45 -8.05 -2.65
N GLY A 114 -3.36 -7.39 -3.80
CA GLY A 114 -4.13 -7.84 -4.95
C GLY A 114 -3.73 -7.10 -6.20
N GLY A 115 -4.39 -7.46 -7.28
CA GLY A 115 -4.17 -6.80 -8.55
C GLY A 115 -4.96 -7.53 -9.60
N ASP A 116 -5.43 -6.76 -10.57
CA ASP A 116 -5.98 -7.33 -11.78
C ASP A 116 -4.88 -7.43 -12.84
N ASN A 117 -4.86 -8.55 -13.55
CA ASN A 117 -3.96 -8.80 -14.66
C ASN A 117 -4.78 -8.77 -15.95
N THR A 118 -4.62 -7.71 -16.73
CA THR A 118 -5.28 -7.58 -18.04
C THR A 118 -4.57 -8.37 -19.15
N LYS A 119 -3.37 -8.90 -18.87
CA LYS A 119 -2.55 -9.75 -19.76
C LYS A 119 -1.98 -10.94 -18.99
N LEU A 120 -1.42 -11.92 -19.71
CA LEU A 120 -0.65 -13.04 -19.16
C LEU A 120 0.70 -12.56 -18.60
N THR A 121 0.65 -11.76 -17.54
CA THR A 121 1.81 -11.30 -16.77
C THR A 121 1.61 -11.76 -15.34
N GLU A 122 2.69 -12.21 -14.72
CA GLU A 122 2.67 -12.66 -13.34
C GLU A 122 3.47 -11.69 -12.47
N SER A 123 2.95 -11.38 -11.30
CA SER A 123 3.65 -10.65 -10.25
C SER A 123 3.44 -11.40 -8.95
N ARG A 124 4.52 -11.57 -8.18
CA ARG A 124 4.51 -12.34 -6.95
C ARG A 124 5.08 -11.49 -5.82
N ILE A 125 4.50 -11.62 -4.64
CA ILE A 125 5.10 -11.10 -3.41
C ILE A 125 5.98 -12.21 -2.85
N ALA A 126 7.30 -12.03 -2.96
CA ALA A 126 8.26 -13.02 -2.47
C ALA A 126 8.35 -13.04 -0.94
N SER A 127 8.28 -11.86 -0.32
CA SER A 127 8.32 -11.70 1.14
C SER A 127 7.60 -10.44 1.57
N MET A 128 7.01 -10.48 2.75
CA MET A 128 6.38 -9.34 3.40
C MET A 128 6.83 -9.29 4.85
N TYR A 129 7.22 -8.10 5.30
CA TYR A 129 7.54 -7.82 6.69
C TYR A 129 6.68 -6.65 7.14
N PHE A 130 6.04 -6.80 8.30
CA PHE A 130 5.24 -5.75 8.91
C PHE A 130 5.64 -5.62 10.37
N GLY A 131 5.80 -4.39 10.84
CA GLY A 131 6.14 -4.08 12.21
C GLY A 131 5.48 -2.78 12.63
N ASN A 132 5.10 -2.72 13.90
CA ASN A 132 4.63 -1.51 14.56
C ASN A 132 5.40 -1.41 15.90
N TYR A 133 5.76 -0.19 16.30
CA TYR A 133 6.53 0.13 17.51
C TYR A 133 5.76 1.09 18.41
#